data_AF-A0AAE1TS45-F1
#
_entry.id   AF-A0AAE1TS45-F1
#
_cell.length_a   1.000
_cell.length_b   1.000
_cell.length_c   1.000
_cell.angle_alpha   90.00
_cell.angle_beta   90.00
_cell.angle_gamma   90.00
#
_symmetry.space_group_name_H-M   'P 1'
#
loop_
_entity.id
_entity.type
_entity.pdbx_description
1 polymer ?
#
loop_
_entity_poly.entity_id
_entity_poly.type
_entity_poly.pdbx_seq_one_letter_code
_entity_poly.pdbx_strand_id
1 'polypeptide(L)'
;MAVKGQRHQAISSSPARVQSFVIDVQVCADMRVATPNDAHKRKRDYYNTPIIRQWVNEQSGKPPVISSIVMNWQCAWAQASYNTFKALGGTDEVSKLITVRMLEDSVRMYRMFCGAGALRNVH
;
A
#
# COMPACT_ATOMS: atom_id res chain seq x y z
N MET A 1 16.92 53.50 -16.58
CA MET A 1 16.96 52.02 -16.61
C MET A 1 16.81 51.51 -15.18
N ALA A 2 15.64 50.99 -14.81
CA ALA A 2 15.36 50.54 -13.45
C ALA A 2 15.51 49.02 -13.37
N VAL A 3 16.50 48.55 -12.60
CA VAL A 3 16.72 47.14 -12.32
C VAL A 3 15.71 46.71 -11.25
N LYS A 4 14.70 45.93 -11.64
CA LYS A 4 13.74 45.30 -10.72
C LYS A 4 14.47 44.24 -9.90
N GLY A 5 14.68 44.50 -8.62
CA GLY A 5 15.12 43.50 -7.65
C GLY A 5 14.11 42.36 -7.58
N GLN A 6 14.54 41.16 -7.97
CA GLN A 6 13.80 39.93 -7.75
C GLN A 6 13.69 39.71 -6.23
N ARG A 7 12.47 39.83 -5.73
CA ARG A 7 12.11 39.36 -4.39
C ARG A 7 12.34 37.85 -4.35
N HIS A 8 13.35 37.42 -3.60
CA HIS A 8 13.42 36.05 -3.11
C HIS A 8 12.16 35.81 -2.28
N GLN A 9 11.15 35.21 -2.89
CA GLN A 9 10.05 34.62 -2.13
C GLN A 9 10.65 33.46 -1.35
N ALA A 10 10.74 33.64 -0.03
CA ALA A 10 10.95 32.54 0.88
C ALA A 10 9.86 31.49 0.57
N ILE A 11 10.28 30.32 0.13
CA ILE A 11 9.42 29.15 0.09
C ILE A 11 9.04 28.90 1.54
N SER A 12 7.87 29.39 1.93
CA SER A 12 7.22 29.04 3.18
C SER A 12 6.99 27.53 3.13
N SER A 13 7.93 26.77 3.68
CA SER A 13 7.74 25.36 3.96
C SER A 13 6.72 25.28 5.09
N SER A 14 5.44 25.38 4.72
CA SER A 14 4.34 24.97 5.58
C SER A 14 4.72 23.61 6.15
N PRO A 15 4.69 23.40 7.48
CA PRO A 15 5.06 22.13 8.06
C PRO A 15 4.19 21.07 7.39
N ALA A 16 4.82 20.20 6.60
CA ALA A 16 4.13 19.11 5.92
C ALA A 16 3.23 18.45 6.97
N ARG A 17 1.91 18.36 6.69
CA ARG A 17 0.96 17.76 7.62
C ARG A 17 1.42 16.33 7.87
N VAL A 18 2.21 16.10 8.92
CA VAL A 18 2.66 14.77 9.30
C VAL A 18 1.39 14.00 9.62
N GLN A 19 1.11 12.92 8.88
CA GLN A 19 -0.08 12.10 9.04
C GLN A 19 0.39 10.66 9.27
N SER A 20 -0.23 9.99 10.24
CA SER A 20 0.09 8.61 10.57
C SER A 20 -0.75 7.68 9.71
N PHE A 21 -0.15 6.57 9.26
CA PHE A 21 -0.83 5.60 8.40
C PHE A 21 -0.65 4.19 8.94
N VAL A 22 -1.72 3.40 8.89
CA VAL A 22 -1.68 1.95 9.04
C VAL A 22 -2.05 1.37 7.69
N ILE A 23 -1.08 0.73 7.04
CA ILE A 23 -1.24 0.16 5.70
C ILE A 23 -0.92 -1.33 5.76
N ASP A 24 -1.91 -2.15 5.46
CA ASP A 24 -1.73 -3.58 5.20
C ASP A 24 -1.56 -3.80 3.70
N VAL A 25 -0.68 -4.72 3.29
CA VAL A 25 -0.48 -5.06 1.88
C VAL A 25 -0.85 -6.53 1.68
N GLN A 26 -1.64 -6.83 0.65
CA GLN A 26 -2.01 -8.21 0.34
C GLN A 26 -2.14 -8.48 -1.17
N VAL A 27 -1.82 -9.73 -1.54
CA VAL A 27 -2.10 -10.28 -2.86
C VAL A 27 -3.23 -11.31 -2.75
N CYS A 28 -4.29 -11.14 -3.54
CA CYS A 28 -5.44 -12.05 -3.52
C CYS A 28 -5.36 -13.10 -4.64
N ALA A 29 -5.60 -14.37 -4.27
CA ALA A 29 -5.41 -15.53 -5.14
C ALA A 29 -6.58 -15.82 -6.11
N ASP A 30 -7.81 -15.36 -5.86
CA ASP A 30 -8.91 -15.56 -6.82
C ASP A 30 -10.08 -14.58 -6.62
N MET A 31 -10.71 -14.15 -7.73
CA MET A 31 -11.77 -13.11 -7.78
C MET A 31 -13.19 -13.68 -7.91
N ARG A 32 -13.37 -15.00 -7.99
CA ARG A 32 -14.70 -15.60 -8.25
C ARG A 32 -15.72 -15.40 -7.12
N VAL A 33 -15.28 -15.08 -5.91
CA VAL A 33 -16.13 -15.00 -4.70
C VAL A 33 -16.11 -13.62 -4.03
N ALA A 34 -15.06 -12.82 -4.24
CA ALA A 34 -14.92 -11.49 -3.64
C ALA A 34 -14.09 -10.58 -4.54
N THR A 35 -14.54 -9.34 -4.71
CA THR A 35 -13.81 -8.35 -5.50
C THR A 35 -12.55 -7.88 -4.74
N PRO A 36 -11.53 -7.33 -5.42
CA PRO A 36 -10.37 -6.72 -4.76
C PRO A 36 -10.76 -5.63 -3.76
N ASN A 37 -11.87 -4.91 -4.02
CA ASN A 37 -12.41 -3.92 -3.10
C ASN A 37 -12.98 -4.55 -1.82
N ASP A 38 -13.58 -5.74 -1.90
CA ASP A 38 -14.06 -6.47 -0.72
C ASP A 38 -12.89 -6.91 0.17
N ALA A 39 -11.82 -7.42 -0.45
CA ALA A 39 -10.61 -7.78 0.25
C ALA A 39 -9.96 -6.54 0.90
N HIS A 40 -9.92 -5.40 0.20
CA HIS A 40 -9.47 -4.12 0.74
C HIS A 40 -10.29 -3.69 1.95
N LYS A 41 -11.63 -3.74 1.84
CA LYS A 41 -12.55 -3.39 2.92
C LYS A 41 -12.33 -4.28 4.14
N ARG A 42 -12.26 -5.61 3.98
CA ARG A 42 -12.03 -6.55 5.09
C ARG A 42 -10.74 -6.24 5.83
N LYS A 43 -9.65 -5.99 5.11
CA LYS A 43 -8.35 -5.64 5.74
C LYS A 43 -8.41 -4.30 6.45
N ARG A 44 -8.97 -3.28 5.80
CA ARG A 44 -9.16 -1.97 6.45
C ARG A 44 -9.96 -2.13 7.74
N ASP A 45 -11.08 -2.84 7.68
CA ASP A 45 -11.99 -3.01 8.81
C ASP A 45 -11.33 -3.82 9.95
N TYR A 46 -10.50 -4.82 9.62
CA TYR A 46 -9.71 -5.58 10.59
C TYR A 46 -8.76 -4.71 11.42
N TYR A 47 -8.06 -3.76 10.78
CA TYR A 47 -7.16 -2.85 11.48
C TYR A 47 -7.89 -1.61 12.05
N ASN A 48 -9.09 -1.31 11.56
CA ASN A 48 -9.89 -0.15 11.96
C ASN A 48 -10.61 -0.38 13.29
N THR A 49 -9.85 -0.70 14.32
CA THR A 49 -10.35 -0.92 15.68
C THR A 49 -9.95 0.23 16.61
N PRO A 50 -10.72 0.50 17.69
CA PRO A 50 -10.35 1.53 18.67
C PRO A 50 -8.97 1.30 19.28
N ILE A 51 -8.62 0.04 19.55
CA ILE A 51 -7.34 -0.36 20.15
C ILE A 51 -6.17 0.03 19.25
N ILE A 52 -6.23 -0.31 17.96
CA ILE A 52 -5.14 0.01 17.02
C ILE A 52 -5.05 1.51 16.79
N ARG A 53 -6.20 2.20 16.66
CA ARG A 53 -6.24 3.66 16.52
C ARG A 53 -5.60 4.37 17.70
N GLN A 54 -5.96 3.95 18.91
CA GLN A 54 -5.41 4.50 20.14
C GLN A 54 -3.92 4.25 20.21
N TRP A 55 -3.48 3.01 20.00
CA TRP A 55 -2.06 2.66 20.03
C TRP A 55 -1.24 3.51 19.06
N VAL A 56 -1.65 3.62 17.79
CA VAL A 56 -0.91 4.46 16.82
C VAL A 56 -0.97 5.95 17.19
N ASN A 57 -2.09 6.43 17.72
CA ASN A 57 -2.20 7.82 18.16
C ASN A 57 -1.27 8.12 19.34
N GLU A 58 -1.12 7.18 20.28
CA GLU A 58 -0.17 7.30 21.39
C GLU A 58 1.29 7.31 20.89
N GLN A 59 1.62 6.51 19.87
CA GLN A 59 2.97 6.48 19.30
C GLN A 59 3.31 7.69 18.44
N SER A 60 2.34 8.21 17.70
CA SER A 60 2.59 9.23 16.67
C SER A 60 2.05 10.63 17.00
N GLY A 61 1.31 10.75 18.11
CA GLY A 61 0.60 11.96 18.51
C GLY A 61 -0.56 12.35 17.57
N LYS A 62 -0.95 11.48 16.63
CA LYS A 62 -1.95 11.78 15.60
C LYS A 62 -2.84 10.57 15.27
N PRO A 63 -4.12 10.80 14.96
CA PRO A 63 -5.02 9.71 14.57
C PRO A 63 -4.56 9.12 13.22
N PRO A 64 -4.47 7.78 13.11
CA PRO A 64 -4.04 7.16 11.86
C PRO A 64 -5.14 7.17 10.80
N VAL A 65 -4.71 7.27 9.54
CA VAL A 65 -5.47 6.79 8.39
C VAL A 65 -5.20 5.31 8.24
N ILE A 66 -6.27 4.52 8.26
CA ILE A 66 -6.20 3.05 8.16
C ILE A 66 -6.66 2.67 6.77
N SER A 67 -5.83 1.94 6.05
CA SER A 67 -6.14 1.49 4.70
C SER A 67 -5.38 0.21 4.37
N SER A 68 -5.60 -0.31 3.17
CA SER A 68 -4.83 -1.44 2.66
C SER A 68 -4.49 -1.25 1.18
N ILE A 69 -3.40 -1.87 0.76
CA ILE A 69 -2.99 -2.00 -0.62
C ILE A 69 -3.26 -3.42 -1.09
N VAL A 70 -4.23 -3.56 -1.99
CA VAL A 70 -4.69 -4.85 -2.49
C VAL A 70 -4.50 -4.94 -3.99
N MET A 71 -3.87 -6.03 -4.39
CA MET A 71 -3.69 -6.43 -5.78
C MET A 71 -4.06 -7.91 -5.93
N ASN A 72 -4.57 -8.33 -7.07
CA ASN A 72 -4.73 -9.76 -7.35
C ASN A 72 -3.49 -10.33 -8.05
N TRP A 73 -3.40 -11.65 -8.17
CA TRP A 73 -2.31 -12.31 -8.89
C TRP A 73 -2.20 -11.91 -10.37
N GLN A 74 -3.27 -11.38 -10.98
CA GLN A 74 -3.29 -10.83 -12.34
C GLN A 74 -2.91 -9.35 -12.39
N CYS A 75 -2.32 -8.80 -11.33
CA CYS A 75 -1.86 -7.41 -11.25
C CYS A 75 -2.97 -6.34 -11.25
N ALA A 76 -4.23 -6.73 -11.06
CA ALA A 76 -5.33 -5.81 -10.91
C ALA A 76 -5.37 -5.25 -9.49
N TRP A 77 -5.26 -3.93 -9.37
CA TRP A 77 -5.38 -3.22 -8.11
C TRP A 77 -6.84 -3.05 -7.72
N ALA A 78 -7.14 -3.11 -6.42
CA ALA A 78 -8.40 -2.57 -5.93
C ALA A 78 -8.40 -1.05 -6.11
N GLN A 79 -9.46 -0.48 -6.69
CA GLN A 79 -9.50 0.96 -6.97
C GLN A 79 -9.31 1.79 -5.69
N ALA A 80 -9.91 1.38 -4.57
CA ALA A 80 -9.75 2.05 -3.29
C ALA A 80 -8.30 1.98 -2.75
N SER A 81 -7.61 0.88 -3.01
CA SER A 81 -6.18 0.72 -2.71
C SER A 81 -5.32 1.65 -3.54
N TYR A 82 -5.58 1.71 -4.85
CA TYR A 82 -4.87 2.61 -5.75
C TYR A 82 -5.05 4.08 -5.33
N ASN A 83 -6.28 4.49 -5.03
CA ASN A 83 -6.56 5.85 -4.57
C ASN A 83 -5.83 6.19 -3.27
N THR A 84 -5.77 5.25 -2.32
CA THR A 84 -4.98 5.41 -1.08
C THR A 84 -3.50 5.57 -1.39
N PHE A 85 -2.97 4.71 -2.26
CA PHE A 85 -1.57 4.76 -2.68
C PHE A 85 -1.22 6.11 -3.32
N LYS A 86 -2.08 6.64 -4.21
CA LYS A 86 -1.92 7.98 -4.79
C LYS A 86 -1.97 9.07 -3.72
N ALA A 87 -2.87 8.97 -2.75
CA ALA A 87 -2.96 9.94 -1.65
C ALA A 87 -1.72 9.95 -0.75
N LEU A 88 -0.98 8.83 -0.68
CA LEU A 88 0.31 8.71 -0.01
C LEU A 88 1.49 9.29 -0.82
N GLY A 89 1.24 9.88 -1.99
CA GLY A 89 2.27 10.36 -2.89
C GLY A 89 2.85 9.29 -3.82
N GLY A 90 2.21 8.11 -3.89
CA GLY A 90 2.59 7.06 -4.83
C GLY A 90 2.46 7.52 -6.29
N THR A 91 3.48 7.27 -7.10
CA THR A 91 3.47 7.56 -8.53
C THR A 91 3.10 6.32 -9.33
N ASP A 92 2.73 6.51 -10.60
CA ASP A 92 2.33 5.41 -11.47
C ASP A 92 3.55 4.54 -11.84
N GLU A 93 4.74 5.11 -11.83
CA GLU A 93 6.01 4.38 -11.98
C GLU A 93 6.25 3.47 -10.78
N VAL A 94 5.98 3.96 -9.56
CA VAL A 94 6.12 3.17 -8.34
C VAL A 94 5.06 2.06 -8.28
N SER A 95 3.81 2.31 -8.71
CA SER A 95 2.79 1.26 -8.76
C SER A 95 3.16 0.15 -9.75
N LYS A 96 3.73 0.51 -10.92
CA LYS A 96 4.28 -0.46 -11.88
C LYS A 96 5.42 -1.26 -11.28
N LEU A 97 6.34 -0.62 -10.58
CA LEU A 97 7.46 -1.29 -9.92
C LEU A 97 6.98 -2.29 -8.86
N ILE A 98 6.04 -1.89 -8.00
CA ILE A 98 5.41 -2.78 -7.02
C ILE A 98 4.76 -3.98 -7.72
N THR A 99 4.04 -3.72 -8.82
CA THR A 99 3.38 -4.76 -9.61
C THR A 99 4.37 -5.79 -10.15
N VAL A 100 5.46 -5.33 -10.79
CA VAL A 100 6.52 -6.22 -11.31
C VAL A 100 7.14 -7.04 -10.19
N ARG A 101 7.50 -6.38 -9.08
CA ARG A 101 8.14 -7.06 -7.95
C ARG A 101 7.24 -8.13 -7.35
N MET A 102 5.94 -7.86 -7.24
CA MET A 102 4.96 -8.82 -6.74
C MET A 102 4.85 -10.05 -7.64
N LEU A 103 4.91 -9.88 -8.97
CA LEU A 103 4.94 -11.01 -9.90
C LEU A 103 6.19 -11.86 -9.71
N GLU A 104 7.37 -11.23 -9.63
CA GLU A 104 8.64 -11.93 -9.42
C GLU A 104 8.62 -12.75 -8.12
N ASP A 105 8.19 -12.14 -7.03
CA ASP A 105 8.11 -12.79 -5.72
C ASP A 105 7.04 -13.90 -5.71
N SER A 106 5.92 -13.72 -6.43
CA SER A 106 4.89 -14.76 -6.58
C SER A 106 5.42 -15.99 -7.33
N VAL A 107 6.16 -15.79 -8.42
CA VAL A 107 6.83 -16.89 -9.14
C VAL A 107 7.87 -17.57 -8.25
N ARG A 108 8.63 -16.81 -7.47
CA ARG A 108 9.62 -17.35 -6.53
C ARG A 108 8.97 -18.22 -5.46
N MET A 109 7.87 -17.75 -4.86
CA MET A 109 7.07 -18.51 -3.90
C MET A 109 6.50 -19.78 -4.52
N TYR A 110 5.95 -19.71 -5.74
CA TYR A 110 5.44 -20.88 -6.46
C TYR A 110 6.56 -21.93 -6.68
N ARG A 111 7.73 -21.51 -7.14
CA ARG A 111 8.89 -22.40 -7.34
C ARG A 111 9.34 -23.07 -6.04
N MET A 112 9.39 -22.31 -4.93
CA MET A 112 9.70 -22.87 -3.61
C MET A 112 8.67 -23.92 -3.19
N PHE A 113 7.38 -23.63 -3.39
CA PHE A 113 6.30 -24.55 -3.05
C PHE A 113 6.34 -25.83 -3.89
N CYS A 114 6.48 -25.71 -5.22
CA CYS A 114 6.61 -26.87 -6.10
C CYS A 114 7.89 -27.68 -5.85
N GLY A 115 9.02 -27.01 -5.60
CA GLY A 115 10.27 -27.67 -5.23
C GLY A 115 10.17 -28.42 -3.89
N ALA A 116 9.48 -27.85 -2.90
CA ALA A 116 9.21 -28.52 -1.63
C ALA A 116 8.19 -29.66 -1.74
N GLY A 117 7.19 -29.54 -2.63
CA GLY A 117 6.21 -30.57 -2.92
C GLY A 117 6.81 -31.78 -3.65
N ALA A 118 7.78 -31.54 -4.55
CA ALA A 118 8.53 -32.60 -5.22
C ALA A 118 9.34 -33.47 -4.22
N LEU A 119 9.77 -32.90 -3.09
CA LEU A 119 10.43 -33.64 -2.01
C LEU A 119 9.47 -34.44 -1.11
N ARG A 120 8.15 -34.20 -1.19
CA ARG A 120 7.14 -34.88 -0.36
C ARG A 120 6.53 -36.14 -1.00
N ASN A 121 6.71 -36.36 -2.30
CA ASN A 121 6.19 -37.53 -3.03
C ASN A 121 7.23 -38.65 -3.21
N VAL A 122 8.22 -38.75 -2.31
CA VAL A 122 9.28 -39.79 -2.35
C VAL A 122 9.04 -40.89 -1.30
N HIS A 123 7.79 -41.09 -0.85
CA HIS A 123 7.41 -42.19 0.03
C HIS A 123 6.20 -42.94 -0.51
#